data_AF-A0A7X9R0L9-F1
#
_entry.id   AF-A0A7X9R0L9-F1
#
_cell.length_a   1.000
_cell.length_b   1.000
_cell.length_c   1.000
_cell.angle_alpha   90.00
_cell.angle_beta   90.00
_cell.angle_gamma   90.00
#
_symmetry.space_group_name_H-M   'P 1'
#
loop_
_entity.id
_entity.type
_entity.pdbx_description
1 polymer ?
#
loop_
_entity_poly.entity_id
_entity_poly.type
_entity_poly.pdbx_seq_one_letter_code
_entity_poly.pdbx_strand_id
1 'polypeptide(L)'
;MANYIMLHQNRIEVKIDDITVYCDNFKGNQDPYVWSERFLNTFCKTNQIKASQLKKGDTLFWFTRQGTPSDDKWFVDLVFIVDEIIYWEKSDKVGKVGDNPFEHYNDVKLSTIQYDEFSYKDHYEWAKNDHPKTSSRPKRRFTIVASKESYQPQTENKELIEINDKCILDMFSHSPYGGGGFRCKEITDKQVKCIENHILNKKKIELKGTDLFKLRSNSQKWESKKWRCERWKRKKWESKEY
;
A
#
# COMPACT_ATOMS: atom_id res chain seq x y z
N MET A 1 -9.12 -19.71 0.63
CA MET A 1 -8.23 -18.58 0.33
C MET A 1 -8.58 -17.50 1.34
N ALA A 2 -7.60 -16.92 2.02
CA ALA A 2 -7.86 -15.81 2.91
C ALA A 2 -7.92 -14.54 2.06
N ASN A 3 -9.03 -13.81 2.12
CA ASN A 3 -9.19 -12.58 1.35
C ASN A 3 -9.44 -11.44 2.31
N TYR A 4 -8.81 -10.30 2.08
CA TYR A 4 -8.91 -9.14 2.96
C TYR A 4 -9.31 -7.90 2.18
N ILE A 5 -10.09 -7.03 2.82
CA ILE A 5 -10.21 -5.63 2.41
C ILE A 5 -9.25 -4.77 3.23
N MET A 6 -8.58 -3.88 2.54
CA MET A 6 -7.57 -2.96 3.06
C MET A 6 -8.05 -1.54 2.81
N LEU A 7 -8.47 -0.86 3.86
CA LEU A 7 -9.03 0.48 3.75
C LEU A 7 -7.95 1.54 4.03
N HIS A 8 -7.83 2.51 3.14
CA HIS A 8 -6.82 3.57 3.16
C HIS A 8 -7.48 4.96 2.90
N GLN A 9 -6.88 6.07 3.36
CA GLN A 9 -7.33 7.43 3.04
C GLN A 9 -6.48 8.13 1.98
N ASN A 10 -7.11 8.84 1.06
CA ASN A 10 -6.49 9.85 0.19
C ASN A 10 -5.27 9.36 -0.60
N ARG A 11 -5.49 8.99 -1.86
CA ARG A 11 -4.41 8.87 -2.84
C ARG A 11 -4.08 10.23 -3.47
N ILE A 12 -2.82 10.42 -3.81
CA ILE A 12 -2.41 11.47 -4.75
C ILE A 12 -2.45 10.91 -6.17
N GLU A 13 -2.68 11.81 -7.13
CA GLU A 13 -2.62 11.51 -8.55
C GLU A 13 -1.24 11.91 -9.11
N VAL A 14 -0.61 11.00 -9.83
CA VAL A 14 0.69 11.21 -10.48
C VAL A 14 0.55 10.95 -11.97
N LYS A 15 0.72 12.00 -12.79
CA LYS A 15 0.64 11.92 -14.25
C LYS A 15 2.01 11.89 -14.88
N ILE A 16 2.36 10.83 -15.58
CA ILE A 16 3.63 10.68 -16.31
C ILE A 16 3.28 10.32 -17.74
N ASP A 17 3.63 11.21 -18.68
CA ASP A 17 3.20 11.12 -20.06
C ASP A 17 1.67 10.98 -20.14
N ASP A 18 1.17 9.90 -20.75
CA ASP A 18 -0.26 9.62 -20.84
C ASP A 18 -0.77 8.70 -19.71
N ILE A 19 0.08 8.29 -18.76
CA ILE A 19 -0.30 7.37 -17.69
C ILE A 19 -0.64 8.15 -16.41
N THR A 20 -1.78 7.82 -15.83
CA THR A 20 -2.21 8.32 -14.52
C THR A 20 -2.05 7.21 -13.50
N VAL A 21 -1.35 7.48 -12.40
CA VAL A 21 -1.14 6.52 -11.30
C VAL A 21 -1.65 7.13 -10.01
N TYR A 22 -2.39 6.34 -9.23
CA TYR A 22 -2.83 6.72 -7.90
C TYR A 22 -1.98 6.00 -6.87
N CYS A 23 -1.38 6.76 -5.96
CA CYS A 23 -0.49 6.20 -4.94
C CYS A 23 -0.53 7.03 -3.66
N ASP A 24 0.16 6.55 -2.64
CA ASP A 24 0.40 7.34 -1.45
C ASP A 24 1.23 8.58 -1.74
N ASN A 25 1.04 9.59 -0.90
CA ASN A 25 1.89 10.77 -0.94
C ASN A 25 3.36 10.34 -0.76
N PHE A 26 4.28 10.94 -1.52
CA PHE A 26 5.71 10.67 -1.41
C PHE A 26 6.32 11.11 -0.06
N LYS A 27 5.56 11.83 0.77
CA LYS A 27 5.96 12.16 2.14
C LYS A 27 5.64 11.02 3.08
N GLY A 28 6.67 10.23 3.37
CA GLY A 28 6.66 9.11 4.28
C GLY A 28 6.35 7.80 3.58
N ASN A 29 5.98 6.80 4.38
CA ASN A 29 5.69 5.46 3.90
C ASN A 29 4.52 5.40 2.90
N GLN A 30 4.68 4.57 1.86
CA GLN A 30 3.67 4.28 0.87
C GLN A 30 3.22 2.82 1.00
N ASP A 31 1.98 2.58 1.44
CA ASP A 31 1.42 1.23 1.52
C ASP A 31 -0.02 1.18 0.97
N PRO A 32 -0.24 0.44 -0.13
CA PRO A 32 0.73 -0.42 -0.82
C PRO A 32 1.76 0.42 -1.62
N TYR A 33 3.00 -0.06 -1.68
CA TYR A 33 4.04 0.50 -2.54
C TYR A 33 3.83 0.00 -3.96
N VAL A 34 3.50 0.91 -4.88
CA VAL A 34 3.12 0.56 -6.26
C VAL A 34 4.24 0.71 -7.28
N TRP A 35 5.38 1.27 -6.89
CA TRP A 35 6.44 1.66 -7.83
C TRP A 35 7.51 0.60 -8.07
N SER A 36 7.43 -0.53 -7.36
CA SER A 36 8.26 -1.72 -7.56
C SER A 36 7.69 -2.63 -8.65
N GLU A 37 8.53 -3.48 -9.24
CA GLU A 37 8.11 -4.43 -10.30
C GLU A 37 6.95 -5.34 -9.83
N ARG A 38 6.97 -5.72 -8.56
CA ARG A 38 5.88 -6.38 -7.85
C ARG A 38 5.45 -5.49 -6.70
N PHE A 39 4.17 -5.20 -6.55
CA PHE A 39 3.70 -4.32 -5.48
C PHE A 39 4.06 -4.88 -4.10
N LEU A 40 4.26 -3.98 -3.13
CA LEU A 40 4.70 -4.34 -1.79
C LEU A 40 3.71 -3.81 -0.75
N ASN A 41 3.51 -4.57 0.32
CA ASN A 41 2.79 -4.12 1.50
C ASN A 41 3.59 -4.47 2.75
N THR A 42 3.98 -3.47 3.52
CA THR A 42 5.05 -3.63 4.50
C THR A 42 4.68 -3.16 5.90
N PHE A 43 4.15 -1.95 6.06
CA PHE A 43 4.03 -1.31 7.36
C PHE A 43 2.60 -1.09 7.81
N CYS A 44 1.80 -0.42 6.97
CA CYS A 44 0.43 -0.08 7.29
C CYS A 44 -0.43 -1.34 7.21
N LYS A 45 -1.20 -1.61 8.27
CA LYS A 45 -2.18 -2.71 8.36
C LYS A 45 -1.58 -4.13 8.28
N THR A 46 -0.31 -4.34 7.95
CA THR A 46 0.36 -5.66 8.01
C THR A 46 0.27 -6.28 9.41
N ASN A 47 0.28 -5.47 10.46
CA ASN A 47 0.07 -5.94 11.84
C ASN A 47 -1.36 -6.43 12.14
N GLN A 48 -2.32 -6.15 11.27
CA GLN A 48 -3.71 -6.60 11.36
C GLN A 48 -3.95 -7.88 10.53
N ILE A 49 -3.00 -8.24 9.67
CA ILE A 49 -3.03 -9.47 8.88
C ILE A 49 -2.24 -10.55 9.63
N LYS A 50 -2.81 -11.76 9.70
CA LYS A 50 -2.10 -12.93 10.20
C LYS A 50 -1.24 -13.51 9.07
N ALA A 51 0.02 -13.08 8.97
CA ALA A 51 0.95 -13.53 7.94
C ALA A 51 1.06 -15.06 7.82
N SER A 52 0.97 -15.79 8.95
CA SER A 52 0.99 -17.26 8.96
C SER A 52 -0.21 -17.93 8.29
N GLN A 53 -1.28 -17.18 8.01
CA GLN A 53 -2.49 -17.68 7.36
C GLN A 53 -2.57 -17.27 5.89
N LEU A 54 -1.77 -16.30 5.45
CA LEU A 54 -1.70 -15.89 4.05
C LEU A 54 -0.97 -16.94 3.21
N LYS A 55 -1.51 -17.22 2.03
CA LYS A 55 -0.96 -18.14 1.05
C LYS A 55 -0.84 -17.45 -0.30
N LYS A 56 0.04 -17.97 -1.15
CA LYS A 56 0.10 -17.59 -2.55
C LYS A 56 -1.28 -17.73 -3.21
N GLY A 57 -1.72 -16.71 -3.93
CA GLY A 57 -3.02 -16.61 -4.57
C GLY A 57 -4.12 -15.95 -3.73
N ASP A 58 -3.91 -15.75 -2.43
CA ASP A 58 -4.82 -14.96 -1.60
C ASP A 58 -4.87 -13.51 -2.10
N THR A 59 -6.03 -12.84 -2.01
CA THR A 59 -6.19 -11.47 -2.54
C THR A 59 -6.48 -10.46 -1.45
N LEU A 60 -5.73 -9.36 -1.47
CA LEU A 60 -5.95 -8.17 -0.65
C LEU A 60 -6.51 -7.06 -1.54
N PHE A 61 -7.77 -6.72 -1.34
CA PHE A 61 -8.43 -5.62 -2.06
C PHE A 61 -8.19 -4.32 -1.31
N TRP A 62 -7.42 -3.41 -1.91
CA TRP A 62 -7.24 -2.07 -1.39
C TRP A 62 -8.31 -1.14 -1.88
N PHE A 63 -8.87 -0.37 -0.95
CA PHE A 63 -9.81 0.71 -1.24
C PHE A 63 -9.30 2.00 -0.64
N THR A 64 -9.40 3.06 -1.41
CA THR A 64 -9.12 4.41 -0.93
C THR A 64 -10.41 5.19 -0.75
N ARG A 65 -10.48 5.92 0.36
CA ARG A 65 -11.49 6.96 0.57
C ARG A 65 -10.97 8.29 0.04
N GLN A 66 -11.78 9.02 -0.72
CA GLN A 66 -11.49 10.42 -1.09
C GLN A 66 -12.72 11.28 -0.79
N GLY A 67 -12.49 12.52 -0.36
CA GLY A 67 -13.55 13.47 -0.05
C GLY A 67 -13.52 13.98 1.39
N THR A 68 -14.62 14.59 1.81
CA THR A 68 -14.85 15.04 3.20
C THR A 68 -15.75 14.03 3.92
N PRO A 69 -15.78 13.99 5.26
CA PRO A 69 -16.68 13.09 5.99
C PRO A 69 -18.16 13.10 5.55
N SER A 70 -18.64 14.21 4.98
CA SER A 70 -20.01 14.38 4.48
C SER A 70 -20.23 13.96 3.02
N ASP A 71 -19.16 13.72 2.26
CA ASP A 71 -19.19 13.36 0.83
C ASP A 71 -18.05 12.38 0.49
N ASP A 72 -17.82 11.42 1.39
CA ASP A 72 -16.76 10.43 1.22
C ASP A 72 -17.14 9.45 0.12
N LYS A 73 -16.29 9.37 -0.91
CA LYS A 73 -16.36 8.36 -1.95
C LYS A 73 -15.29 7.31 -1.74
N TRP A 74 -15.60 6.08 -2.14
CA TRP A 74 -14.68 4.95 -2.07
C TRP A 74 -14.30 4.50 -3.48
N PHE A 75 -13.05 4.11 -3.64
CA PHE A 75 -12.50 3.70 -4.91
C PHE A 75 -11.71 2.41 -4.77
N VAL A 76 -11.76 1.54 -5.78
CA VAL A 76 -10.84 0.41 -5.90
C VAL A 76 -9.47 0.96 -6.21
N ASP A 77 -8.53 0.75 -5.30
CA ASP A 77 -7.18 1.29 -5.39
C ASP A 77 -6.19 0.25 -5.93
N LEU A 78 -6.25 -0.97 -5.42
CA LEU A 78 -5.35 -2.04 -5.82
C LEU A 78 -5.98 -3.42 -5.64
N VAL A 79 -5.81 -4.29 -6.63
CA VAL A 79 -6.03 -5.73 -6.49
C VAL A 79 -4.67 -6.36 -6.25
N PHE A 80 -4.37 -6.66 -4.99
CA PHE A 80 -3.07 -7.20 -4.58
C PHE A 80 -3.19 -8.72 -4.38
N ILE A 81 -2.65 -9.49 -5.31
CA ILE A 81 -2.65 -10.95 -5.23
C ILE A 81 -1.35 -11.37 -4.55
N VAL A 82 -1.42 -12.06 -3.42
CA VAL A 82 -0.24 -12.49 -2.65
C VAL A 82 0.56 -13.52 -3.44
N ASP A 83 1.88 -13.32 -3.53
CA ASP A 83 2.82 -14.28 -4.12
C ASP A 83 3.72 -14.88 -3.05
N GLU A 84 4.34 -14.02 -2.23
CA GLU A 84 5.26 -14.44 -1.17
C GLU A 84 5.26 -13.47 0.02
N ILE A 85 5.85 -13.91 1.13
CA ILE A 85 6.06 -13.11 2.34
C ILE A 85 7.55 -13.17 2.68
N ILE A 86 8.21 -12.01 2.63
CA ILE A 86 9.62 -11.88 2.95
C ILE A 86 9.73 -11.31 4.36
N TYR A 87 10.31 -12.07 5.27
CA TYR A 87 10.58 -11.59 6.62
C TYR A 87 11.88 -10.79 6.67
N TRP A 88 11.87 -9.71 7.43
CA TRP A 88 13.05 -8.87 7.64
C TRP A 88 13.89 -9.50 8.75
N GLU A 89 14.86 -10.33 8.38
CA GLU A 89 15.79 -10.96 9.33
C GLU A 89 17.02 -10.09 9.57
N LYS A 90 17.64 -10.26 10.74
CA LYS A 90 18.98 -9.73 11.04
C LYS A 90 20.03 -10.82 10.80
N SER A 91 21.11 -10.45 10.11
CA SER A 91 22.30 -11.25 9.86
C SER A 91 22.97 -11.82 11.12
N ASP A 92 23.37 -13.08 11.06
CA ASP A 92 24.55 -13.81 11.58
C ASP A 92 25.18 -13.49 12.96
N LYS A 93 24.48 -12.85 13.90
CA LYS A 93 24.97 -12.83 15.29
C LYS A 93 24.42 -14.03 16.06
N VAL A 94 25.30 -14.99 16.37
CA VAL A 94 25.07 -16.08 17.33
C VAL A 94 24.95 -15.49 18.73
N GLY A 95 23.78 -14.97 19.06
CA GLY A 95 23.37 -14.71 20.44
C GLY A 95 22.77 -15.99 21.03
N LYS A 96 23.05 -16.30 22.29
CA LYS A 96 22.42 -17.42 23.00
C LYS A 96 20.90 -17.32 22.84
N VAL A 97 20.28 -18.41 22.41
CA VAL A 97 18.89 -18.58 21.95
C VAL A 97 17.82 -18.27 23.03
N GLY A 98 18.20 -17.75 24.20
CA GLY A 98 17.33 -17.55 25.36
C GLY A 98 16.76 -16.14 25.57
N ASP A 99 17.47 -15.07 25.20
CA ASP A 99 17.20 -13.76 25.83
C ASP A 99 16.63 -12.66 24.92
N ASN A 100 16.43 -12.86 23.61
CA ASN A 100 15.69 -11.91 22.77
C ASN A 100 15.32 -12.52 21.40
N PRO A 101 14.12 -13.12 21.22
CA PRO A 101 13.83 -13.75 19.94
C PRO A 101 13.61 -12.78 18.78
N PHE A 102 13.21 -11.51 19.00
CA PHE A 102 13.08 -10.52 17.92
C PHE A 102 13.27 -9.10 18.46
N GLU A 103 14.49 -8.53 18.37
CA GLU A 103 14.66 -7.08 18.50
C GLU A 103 13.74 -6.38 17.48
N HIS A 104 13.27 -5.18 17.80
CA HIS A 104 12.35 -4.42 16.95
C HIS A 104 13.03 -4.04 15.62
N TYR A 105 13.03 -4.93 14.64
CA TYR A 105 13.73 -4.70 13.38
C TYR A 105 12.96 -3.69 12.52
N ASN A 106 13.29 -2.41 12.71
CA ASN A 106 13.04 -1.33 11.75
C ASN A 106 14.28 -1.06 10.87
N ASP A 107 15.39 -1.74 11.15
CA ASP A 107 16.66 -1.60 10.44
C ASP A 107 16.70 -2.60 9.27
N VAL A 108 16.12 -2.19 8.14
CA VAL A 108 16.22 -2.93 6.88
C VAL A 108 17.49 -2.52 6.17
N LYS A 109 18.28 -3.51 5.78
CA LYS A 109 19.39 -3.31 4.87
C LYS A 109 18.92 -3.56 3.44
N LEU A 110 19.54 -2.89 2.49
CA LEU A 110 19.31 -3.15 1.06
C LEU A 110 19.46 -4.64 0.73
N SER A 111 20.44 -5.33 1.35
CA SER A 111 20.66 -6.78 1.17
C SER A 111 19.50 -7.66 1.66
N THR A 112 18.64 -7.15 2.54
CA THR A 112 17.43 -7.84 3.01
C THR A 112 16.29 -7.72 1.99
N ILE A 113 16.40 -6.77 1.05
CA ILE A 113 15.36 -6.43 0.07
C ILE A 113 15.76 -6.99 -1.30
N GLN A 114 14.89 -7.80 -1.88
CA GLN A 114 15.17 -8.52 -3.14
C GLN A 114 14.82 -7.72 -4.41
N TYR A 115 14.42 -6.45 -4.30
CA TYR A 115 13.84 -5.71 -5.44
C TYR A 115 14.86 -4.79 -6.12
N ASP A 116 15.09 -3.60 -5.57
CA ASP A 116 15.92 -2.57 -6.21
C ASP A 116 16.25 -1.42 -5.25
N GLU A 117 17.27 -0.63 -5.61
CA GLU A 117 17.76 0.50 -4.82
C GLU A 117 16.72 1.63 -4.67
N PHE A 118 15.88 1.87 -5.69
CA PHE A 118 14.85 2.90 -5.62
C PHE A 118 13.78 2.53 -4.59
N SER A 119 13.32 1.29 -4.61
CA SER A 119 12.35 0.79 -3.63
C SER A 119 12.93 0.88 -2.22
N TYR A 120 14.21 0.55 -2.04
CA TYR A 120 14.88 0.75 -0.75
C TYR A 120 14.82 2.20 -0.27
N LYS A 121 15.29 3.14 -1.10
CA LYS A 121 15.34 4.57 -0.77
C LYS A 121 13.96 5.21 -0.56
N ASP A 122 12.98 4.84 -1.37
CA ASP A 122 11.64 5.45 -1.33
C ASP A 122 10.75 4.85 -0.24
N HIS A 123 10.91 3.56 0.06
CA HIS A 123 9.95 2.82 0.89
C HIS A 123 10.55 2.29 2.20
N TYR A 124 11.73 1.66 2.12
CA TYR A 124 12.29 0.91 3.24
C TYR A 124 13.19 1.75 4.17
N GLU A 125 13.96 2.70 3.63
CA GLU A 125 14.93 3.50 4.39
C GLU A 125 14.27 4.33 5.52
N TRP A 126 13.03 4.75 5.30
CA TRP A 126 12.25 5.57 6.23
C TRP A 126 11.53 4.77 7.31
N ALA A 127 11.56 3.43 7.25
CA ALA A 127 10.87 2.51 8.17
C ALA A 127 11.02 2.87 9.66
N LYS A 128 12.24 3.25 10.06
CA LYS A 128 12.57 3.60 11.44
C LYS A 128 11.94 4.91 11.92
N ASN A 129 11.73 5.85 11.00
CA ASN A 129 11.22 7.19 11.27
C ASN A 129 9.68 7.21 11.19
N ASP A 130 9.10 6.59 10.15
CA ASP A 130 7.65 6.67 9.89
C ASP A 130 6.85 5.63 10.68
N HIS A 131 7.48 4.48 10.96
CA HIS A 131 6.85 3.40 11.69
C HIS A 131 7.71 2.92 12.86
N PRO A 132 8.06 3.80 13.82
CA PRO A 132 8.82 3.42 15.01
C PRO A 132 8.02 2.36 15.77
N LYS A 133 8.64 1.21 16.06
CA LYS A 133 8.06 0.24 16.99
C LYS A 133 8.34 0.73 18.40
N THR A 134 7.38 1.44 18.97
CA THR A 134 7.45 1.98 20.35
C THR A 134 7.02 0.96 21.42
N SER A 135 6.41 -0.17 21.01
CA SER A 135 5.96 -1.24 21.91
C SER A 135 7.14 -2.13 22.31
N SER A 136 7.24 -2.50 23.58
CA SER A 136 8.23 -3.44 24.13
C SER A 136 8.06 -4.91 23.70
N ARG A 137 6.95 -5.27 23.05
CA ARG A 137 6.73 -6.64 22.57
C ARG A 137 7.47 -6.93 21.26
N PRO A 138 8.37 -7.93 21.22
CA PRO A 138 9.01 -8.42 20.00
C PRO A 138 7.96 -8.69 18.92
N LYS A 139 8.14 -8.11 17.74
CA LYS A 139 7.32 -8.42 16.56
C LYS A 139 8.22 -8.48 15.34
N ARG A 140 8.20 -9.61 14.63
CA ARG A 140 8.88 -9.75 13.33
C ARG A 140 8.24 -8.80 12.32
N ARG A 141 9.06 -8.13 11.49
CA ARG A 141 8.57 -7.41 10.31
C ARG A 141 8.64 -8.32 9.10
N PHE A 142 7.77 -8.04 8.15
CA PHE A 142 7.73 -8.73 6.89
C PHE A 142 7.15 -7.79 5.84
N THR A 143 7.49 -8.07 4.59
CA THR A 143 6.84 -7.51 3.42
C THR A 143 6.02 -8.60 2.78
N ILE A 144 4.75 -8.32 2.52
CA ILE A 144 3.92 -9.11 1.62
C ILE A 144 4.21 -8.61 0.21
N VAL A 145 4.40 -9.55 -0.71
CA VAL A 145 4.83 -9.30 -2.07
C VAL A 145 3.73 -9.74 -3.00
N ALA A 146 3.37 -8.88 -3.94
CA ALA A 146 2.31 -9.16 -4.89
C ALA A 146 2.81 -10.01 -6.06
N SER A 147 1.93 -10.82 -6.62
CA SER A 147 2.09 -11.45 -7.92
C SER A 147 2.21 -10.37 -9.00
N LYS A 148 2.88 -10.70 -10.10
CA LYS A 148 2.93 -9.87 -11.31
C LYS A 148 1.55 -9.65 -11.94
N GLU A 149 0.57 -10.49 -11.61
CA GLU A 149 -0.83 -10.34 -12.01
C GLU A 149 -1.62 -9.37 -11.12
N SER A 150 -1.00 -8.76 -10.11
CA SER A 150 -1.63 -7.70 -9.33
C SER A 150 -1.71 -6.41 -10.14
N TYR A 151 -2.76 -5.64 -9.96
CA TYR A 151 -3.00 -4.43 -10.75
C TYR A 151 -3.75 -3.34 -9.99
N GLN A 152 -3.55 -2.10 -10.43
CA GLN A 152 -4.45 -0.97 -10.12
C GLN A 152 -5.50 -0.87 -11.25
N PRO A 153 -6.78 -1.18 -10.97
CA PRO A 153 -7.82 -1.10 -11.98
C PRO A 153 -8.28 0.33 -12.21
N GLN A 154 -8.44 0.69 -13.48
CA GLN A 154 -8.93 2.01 -13.87
C GLN A 154 -10.03 1.93 -14.93
N THR A 155 -10.82 2.99 -15.02
CA THR A 155 -11.78 3.24 -16.09
C THR A 155 -11.05 3.61 -17.39
N GLU A 156 -11.79 3.75 -18.49
CA GLU A 156 -11.26 4.26 -19.77
C GLU A 156 -10.68 5.67 -19.66
N ASN A 157 -11.16 6.46 -18.70
CA ASN A 157 -10.69 7.82 -18.43
C ASN A 157 -9.44 7.87 -17.54
N LYS A 158 -8.83 6.71 -17.25
CA LYS A 158 -7.63 6.59 -16.39
C LYS A 158 -7.89 7.00 -14.93
N GLU A 159 -9.14 6.85 -14.49
CA GLU A 159 -9.59 7.14 -13.12
C GLU A 159 -9.75 5.83 -12.32
N LEU A 160 -9.57 5.89 -11.00
CA LEU A 160 -9.93 4.75 -10.14
C LEU A 160 -11.43 4.44 -10.23
N ILE A 161 -11.76 3.16 -10.09
CA ILE A 161 -13.16 2.71 -10.15
C ILE A 161 -13.89 3.12 -8.86
N GLU A 162 -14.87 4.02 -8.98
CA GLU A 162 -15.75 4.40 -7.88
C GLU A 162 -16.64 3.21 -7.44
N ILE A 163 -16.71 3.01 -6.13
CA ILE A 163 -17.59 2.06 -5.45
C ILE A 163 -18.91 2.75 -5.14
N ASN A 164 -19.94 2.36 -5.88
CA ASN A 164 -21.33 2.71 -5.62
C ASN A 164 -22.20 1.49 -5.33
N ASP A 165 -21.62 0.28 -5.33
CA ASP A 165 -22.36 -0.95 -5.02
C ASP A 165 -22.51 -1.11 -3.51
N LYS A 166 -23.76 -1.18 -3.06
CA LYS A 166 -24.11 -1.34 -1.65
C LYS A 166 -23.52 -2.61 -1.04
N CYS A 167 -23.38 -3.71 -1.80
CA CYS A 167 -22.80 -4.95 -1.28
C CYS A 167 -21.36 -4.75 -0.81
N ILE A 168 -20.60 -3.86 -1.47
CA ILE A 168 -19.21 -3.53 -1.15
C ILE A 168 -19.17 -2.48 -0.04
N LEU A 169 -19.98 -1.43 -0.15
CA LEU A 169 -20.03 -0.37 0.86
C LEU A 169 -20.41 -0.90 2.25
N ASP A 170 -21.33 -1.86 2.34
CA ASP A 170 -21.72 -2.50 3.60
C ASP A 170 -20.55 -3.28 4.26
N MET A 171 -19.48 -3.57 3.52
CA MET A 171 -18.26 -4.19 4.07
C MET A 171 -17.39 -3.17 4.82
N PHE A 172 -17.51 -1.88 4.50
CA PHE A 172 -16.72 -0.79 5.05
C PHE A 172 -17.28 -0.33 6.40
N SER A 173 -17.15 -1.19 7.42
CA SER A 173 -17.49 -0.81 8.78
C SER A 173 -16.54 0.27 9.29
N HIS A 174 -17.07 1.47 9.54
CA HIS A 174 -16.33 2.55 10.16
C HIS A 174 -16.05 2.21 11.63
N SER A 175 -14.84 2.50 12.11
CA SER A 175 -14.63 2.61 13.56
C SER A 175 -15.40 3.85 14.04
N PRO A 176 -16.34 3.75 15.01
CA PRO A 176 -17.08 4.91 15.51
C PRO A 176 -16.18 5.96 16.18
N TYR A 177 -14.95 5.59 16.52
CA TYR A 177 -13.94 6.49 17.07
C TYR A 177 -12.97 6.89 15.96
N GLY A 178 -13.16 8.11 15.43
CA GLY A 178 -12.44 8.70 14.30
C GLY A 178 -10.93 8.91 14.45
N GLY A 179 -10.28 8.30 15.46
CA GLY A 179 -8.84 8.35 15.66
C GLY A 179 -8.09 7.05 15.32
N GLY A 180 -8.80 5.92 15.16
CA GLY A 180 -8.18 4.63 14.84
C GLY A 180 -8.19 4.41 13.33
N GLY A 181 -7.04 4.55 12.67
CA GLY A 181 -6.94 4.37 11.21
C GLY A 181 -7.66 3.10 10.71
N PHE A 182 -8.26 3.20 9.53
CA PHE A 182 -9.06 2.17 8.84
C PHE A 182 -8.67 0.70 9.06
N ARG A 183 -9.63 -0.21 9.21
CA ARG A 183 -9.33 -1.61 9.58
C ARG A 183 -9.15 -2.51 8.36
N CYS A 184 -8.20 -3.43 8.46
CA CYS A 184 -8.15 -4.64 7.64
C CYS A 184 -9.25 -5.59 8.11
N LYS A 185 -9.97 -6.22 7.18
CA LYS A 185 -11.06 -7.15 7.49
C LYS A 185 -11.04 -8.34 6.53
N GLU A 186 -11.13 -9.54 7.08
CA GLU A 186 -11.28 -10.76 6.30
C GLU A 186 -12.69 -10.82 5.68
N ILE A 187 -12.78 -11.28 4.44
CA ILE A 187 -14.03 -11.34 3.68
C ILE A 187 -14.30 -12.75 3.15
N THR A 188 -15.58 -13.05 2.98
CA THR A 188 -16.08 -14.33 2.47
C THR A 188 -15.97 -14.42 0.95
N ASP A 189 -16.01 -15.64 0.40
CA ASP A 189 -16.00 -15.85 -1.05
C ASP A 189 -17.16 -15.15 -1.79
N LYS A 190 -18.33 -15.03 -1.15
CA LYS A 190 -19.47 -14.28 -1.72
C LYS A 190 -19.14 -12.79 -1.85
N GLN A 191 -18.43 -12.23 -0.87
CA GLN A 191 -18.00 -10.83 -0.89
C GLN A 191 -16.91 -10.58 -1.92
N VAL A 192 -15.95 -11.51 -2.03
CA VAL A 192 -14.92 -11.50 -3.08
C VAL A 192 -15.56 -11.43 -4.46
N LYS A 193 -16.51 -12.34 -4.76
CA LYS A 193 -17.24 -12.31 -6.03
C LYS A 193 -17.95 -10.99 -6.29
N CYS A 194 -18.50 -10.35 -5.27
CA CYS A 194 -19.16 -9.04 -5.44
C CYS A 194 -18.14 -7.97 -5.88
N ILE A 195 -16.97 -7.93 -5.24
CA ILE A 195 -15.89 -7.00 -5.57
C ILE A 195 -15.33 -7.28 -6.98
N GLU A 196 -15.06 -8.54 -7.29
CA GLU A 196 -14.51 -8.95 -8.59
C GLU A 196 -15.45 -8.61 -9.74
N ASN A 197 -16.75 -8.89 -9.59
CA ASN A 197 -17.75 -8.54 -10.61
C ASN A 197 -17.85 -7.03 -10.80
N HIS A 198 -17.82 -6.24 -9.72
CA HIS A 198 -17.84 -4.78 -9.80
C HIS A 198 -16.63 -4.23 -10.55
N ILE A 199 -15.44 -4.76 -10.25
CA ILE A 199 -14.19 -4.40 -10.94
C ILE A 199 -14.29 -4.80 -12.41
N LEU A 200 -14.63 -6.06 -12.71
CA LEU A 200 -14.67 -6.60 -14.06
C LEU A 200 -15.61 -5.81 -14.98
N ASN A 201 -16.76 -5.39 -14.48
CA ASN A 201 -17.75 -4.64 -15.25
C ASN A 201 -17.28 -3.22 -15.63
N LYS A 202 -16.45 -2.59 -14.79
CA LYS A 202 -16.05 -1.18 -14.94
C LYS A 202 -14.61 -0.97 -15.41
N LYS A 203 -13.73 -1.92 -15.13
CA LYS A 203 -12.30 -1.84 -15.45
C LYS A 203 -12.10 -1.89 -16.96
N LYS A 204 -11.31 -0.95 -17.46
CA LYS A 204 -10.84 -0.90 -18.86
C LYS A 204 -9.32 -0.93 -18.95
N ILE A 205 -8.63 -0.54 -17.88
CA ILE A 205 -7.17 -0.48 -17.82
C ILE A 205 -6.70 -1.24 -16.56
N GLU A 206 -5.60 -1.97 -16.72
CA GLU A 206 -4.84 -2.61 -15.63
C GLU A 206 -3.43 -2.04 -15.61
N LEU A 207 -3.07 -1.29 -14.57
CA LEU A 207 -1.68 -0.90 -14.37
C LEU A 207 -0.98 -1.93 -13.48
N LYS A 208 -0.01 -2.66 -14.04
CA LYS A 208 0.77 -3.66 -13.33
C LYS A 208 2.06 -3.05 -12.77
N GLY A 209 2.63 -3.66 -11.73
CA GLY A 209 3.89 -3.20 -11.13
C GLY A 209 5.04 -3.13 -12.13
N THR A 210 5.09 -4.05 -13.10
CA THR A 210 6.07 -4.03 -14.18
C THR A 210 6.02 -2.76 -15.02
N ASP A 211 4.83 -2.21 -15.25
CA ASP A 211 4.63 -1.00 -16.05
C ASP A 211 5.06 0.23 -15.25
N LEU A 212 4.65 0.28 -13.98
CA LEU A 212 5.00 1.36 -13.06
C LEU A 212 6.50 1.41 -12.75
N PHE A 213 7.14 0.25 -12.63
CA PHE A 213 8.58 0.13 -12.44
C PHE A 213 9.36 0.66 -13.64
N LYS A 214 8.94 0.34 -14.87
CA LYS A 214 9.55 0.89 -16.10
C LYS A 214 9.38 2.40 -16.18
N LEU A 215 8.21 2.92 -15.82
CA LEU A 215 7.97 4.37 -15.77
C LEU A 215 8.88 5.07 -14.77
N ARG A 216 9.04 4.50 -13.56
CA ARG A 216 9.95 5.03 -12.54
C ARG A 216 11.41 4.99 -12.99
N SER A 217 11.81 3.92 -13.67
CA SER A 217 13.17 3.73 -14.17
C SER A 217 13.59 4.80 -15.20
N ASN A 218 12.64 5.51 -15.80
CA ASN A 218 12.88 6.71 -16.59
C ASN A 218 13.10 7.94 -15.66
N SER A 219 14.23 7.91 -14.95
CA SER A 219 14.51 8.67 -13.71
C SER A 219 14.26 10.17 -13.79
N GLN A 220 14.57 10.84 -14.90
CA GLN A 220 14.45 12.30 -14.99
C GLN A 220 12.97 12.75 -14.97
N LYS A 221 12.09 12.05 -15.69
CA LYS A 221 10.65 12.34 -15.69
C LYS A 221 10.04 12.03 -14.34
N TRP A 222 10.38 10.86 -13.79
CA TRP A 222 9.92 10.39 -12.49
C TRP A 222 10.22 11.39 -11.37
N GLU A 223 11.49 11.74 -11.19
CA GLU A 223 11.93 12.66 -10.12
C GLU A 223 11.21 14.01 -10.22
N SER A 224 11.11 14.56 -11.44
CA SER A 224 10.41 15.83 -11.64
C SER A 224 8.93 15.81 -11.19
N LYS A 225 8.28 14.65 -11.25
CA LYS A 225 6.88 14.47 -10.87
C LYS A 225 6.73 14.23 -9.38
N LYS A 226 7.60 13.41 -8.80
CA LYS A 226 7.70 13.18 -7.35
C LYS A 226 7.76 14.51 -6.59
N TRP A 227 8.71 15.38 -6.96
CA TRP A 227 8.88 16.70 -6.35
C TRP A 227 7.69 17.64 -6.53
N ARG A 228 7.00 17.61 -7.68
CA ARG A 228 5.79 18.43 -7.88
C ARG A 228 4.71 18.05 -6.89
N CYS A 229 4.44 16.76 -6.70
CA CYS A 229 3.44 16.27 -5.76
C CYS A 229 3.79 16.64 -4.30
N GLU A 230 5.07 16.74 -3.95
CA GLU A 230 5.51 17.21 -2.63
C GLU A 230 5.37 18.74 -2.44
N ARG A 231 5.56 19.52 -3.51
CA ARG A 231 5.54 20.99 -3.51
C ARG A 231 4.16 21.59 -3.21
N TRP A 232 3.07 20.90 -3.55
CA TRP A 232 1.70 21.37 -3.29
C TRP A 232 1.37 21.59 -1.80
N LYS A 233 2.23 21.17 -0.86
CA LYS A 233 2.10 21.49 0.58
C LYS A 233 2.87 22.72 1.06
N ARG A 234 3.82 23.28 0.30
CA ARG A 234 4.55 24.50 0.72
C ARG A 234 3.70 25.76 0.62
N LYS A 235 2.72 25.79 -0.31
CA LYS A 235 1.81 26.93 -0.48
C LYS A 235 0.75 27.11 0.63
N LYS A 236 0.69 26.23 1.64
CA LYS A 236 -0.27 26.34 2.75
C LYS A 236 0.33 26.87 4.06
N TRP A 237 1.62 27.24 4.06
CA TRP A 237 2.33 27.80 5.23
C TRP A 237 2.92 29.20 4.99
N GLU A 238 2.73 29.80 3.82
CA GLU A 238 3.05 31.21 3.54
C GLU A 238 1.78 32.08 3.69
N SER A 239 0.99 31.84 4.74
CA SER A 239 -0.06 32.78 5.13
C SER A 239 0.17 33.23 6.56
N LYS A 240 0.63 34.48 6.65
CA LYS A 240 0.59 35.41 7.79
C LYS A 240 1.73 35.28 8.81
N GLU A 241 2.84 35.95 8.48
CA GLU A 241 3.42 36.88 9.46
C GLU A 241 2.34 37.93 9.78
N TYR A 242 1.97 38.05 11.05
CA TYR A 242 1.40 39.23 11.69
C TYR A 242 2.11 39.40 13.02
#